data_AF-J5RN09-F1
#
_entry.id   AF-J5RN09-F1
#
_cell.length_a   1.000
_cell.length_b   1.000
_cell.length_c   1.000
_cell.angle_alpha   90.00
_cell.angle_beta   90.00
_cell.angle_gamma   90.00
#
_symmetry.space_group_name_H-M   'P 1'
#
loop_
_entity.id
_entity.type
_entity.pdbx_description
1 polymer ?
#
loop_
_entity_poly.entity_id
_entity_poly.type
_entity_poly.pdbx_seq_one_letter_code
_entity_poly.pdbx_strand_id
1 'polypeptide(L)'
;MFSNLSKRWAQRTLSKGFYSTATNAATKPGKFTQKLITAGVAAAGITASTLLYADSLTAEAMTAAEHGLHAPAYAWSHNGPFETFDHASIRRGYQVYREVCAACHSLDRVAWRTLVGVSHHQRRGS
;
A
#
# COMPACT_ATOMS: atom_id res chain seq x y z
N MET A 1 -61.37 -7.93 0.30
CA MET A 1 -61.01 -9.11 -0.53
C MET A 1 -59.73 -8.88 -1.35
N PHE A 2 -58.65 -8.33 -0.76
CA PHE A 2 -57.40 -8.02 -1.51
C PHE A 2 -56.10 -8.55 -0.85
N SER A 3 -56.19 -9.45 0.13
CA SER A 3 -55.03 -9.90 0.92
C SER A 3 -54.44 -11.26 0.51
N ASN A 4 -55.04 -11.97 -0.45
CA ASN A 4 -54.66 -13.35 -0.80
C ASN A 4 -53.81 -13.49 -2.07
N LEU A 5 -53.55 -12.41 -2.81
CA LEU A 5 -52.72 -12.47 -4.03
C LEU A 5 -51.22 -12.25 -3.78
N SER A 6 -50.82 -11.49 -2.77
CA SER A 6 -49.40 -11.23 -2.46
C SER A 6 -48.67 -12.46 -1.89
N LYS A 7 -49.38 -13.32 -1.15
CA LYS A 7 -48.80 -14.52 -0.53
C LYS A 7 -48.41 -15.60 -1.54
N ARG A 8 -49.06 -15.63 -2.71
CA ARG A 8 -48.79 -16.63 -3.77
C ARG A 8 -47.53 -16.32 -4.57
N TRP A 9 -47.07 -15.07 -4.58
CA TRP A 9 -45.85 -14.65 -5.27
C TRP A 9 -44.58 -14.85 -4.42
N ALA A 10 -44.69 -14.71 -3.09
CA ALA A 10 -43.58 -14.93 -2.16
C ALA A 10 -43.20 -16.42 -2.01
N GLN A 11 -44.09 -17.35 -2.34
CA GLN A 11 -43.85 -18.80 -2.22
C GLN A 11 -43.25 -19.45 -3.49
N ARG A 12 -43.11 -18.74 -4.61
CA ARG A 12 -42.56 -19.31 -5.87
C ARG A 12 -41.05 -19.13 -6.05
N THR A 13 -40.39 -18.32 -5.24
CA THR A 13 -38.94 -18.05 -5.38
C THR A 13 -38.07 -18.75 -4.35
N LEU A 14 -38.67 -19.48 -3.39
CA LEU A 14 -37.98 -20.20 -2.32
C LEU A 14 -38.12 -21.73 -2.41
N SER A 15 -38.27 -22.26 -3.63
CA SER A 15 -38.05 -23.67 -3.92
C SER A 15 -36.79 -23.84 -4.78
N LYS A 16 -35.68 -23.22 -4.40
CA LYS A 16 -34.37 -23.72 -4.81
C LYS A 16 -34.09 -24.89 -3.88
N GLY A 17 -34.49 -26.07 -4.32
CA GLY A 17 -34.16 -27.31 -3.64
C GLY A 17 -32.66 -27.34 -3.41
N PHE A 18 -32.26 -27.24 -2.15
CA PHE A 18 -31.03 -27.92 -1.74
C PHE A 18 -31.29 -29.38 -2.09
N TYR A 19 -30.65 -29.86 -3.15
CA TYR A 19 -30.52 -31.29 -3.38
C TYR A 19 -29.62 -31.80 -2.25
N SER A 20 -30.18 -31.98 -1.06
CA SER A 20 -29.62 -32.83 -0.05
C SER A 20 -29.69 -34.23 -0.65
N THR A 21 -28.63 -34.64 -1.34
CA THR A 21 -28.42 -36.05 -1.63
C THR A 21 -28.10 -36.70 -0.30
N ALA A 22 -29.14 -36.96 0.49
CA ALA A 22 -29.08 -37.83 1.64
C ALA A 22 -28.77 -39.22 1.10
N THR A 23 -27.48 -39.54 0.98
CA THR A 23 -27.02 -40.89 0.72
C THR A 23 -27.22 -41.70 1.99
N ASN A 24 -28.46 -42.12 2.23
CA ASN A 24 -28.78 -43.20 3.17
C ASN A 24 -28.38 -44.53 2.54
N ALA A 25 -27.08 -44.69 2.31
CA ALA A 25 -26.41 -45.93 1.99
C ALA A 25 -24.97 -45.75 2.44
N ALA A 26 -24.73 -45.96 3.74
CA ALA A 26 -23.38 -46.16 4.25
C ALA A 26 -22.87 -47.53 3.75
N THR A 27 -22.70 -47.66 2.44
CA THR A 27 -21.95 -48.75 1.83
C THR A 27 -20.52 -48.57 2.30
N LYS A 28 -20.06 -49.42 3.22
CA LYS A 28 -18.67 -49.41 3.68
C LYS A 28 -17.78 -49.50 2.43
N PRO A 29 -17.03 -48.44 2.08
CA PRO A 29 -16.22 -48.47 0.88
C PRO A 29 -15.21 -49.62 1.02
N GLY A 30 -14.97 -50.34 -0.08
CA GLY A 30 -13.97 -51.40 -0.08
C GLY A 30 -12.62 -50.87 0.43
N LYS A 31 -11.81 -51.73 1.05
CA LYS A 31 -10.51 -51.33 1.64
C LYS A 31 -9.62 -50.56 0.65
N PHE A 32 -9.73 -50.86 -0.64
CA PHE A 32 -9.05 -50.18 -1.73
C PHE A 32 -9.61 -48.77 -1.98
N THR A 33 -10.92 -48.62 -2.12
CA THR A 33 -11.60 -47.32 -2.27
C THR A 33 -11.35 -46.41 -1.07
N GLN A 34 -11.36 -46.94 0.15
CA GLN A 34 -11.06 -46.16 1.34
C GLN A 34 -9.62 -45.64 1.35
N LYS A 35 -8.64 -46.46 0.93
CA LYS A 35 -7.23 -46.03 0.79
C LYS A 35 -7.06 -44.92 -0.25
N LEU A 36 -7.75 -45.01 -1.39
CA LEU A 36 -7.71 -43.98 -2.42
C LEU A 36 -8.33 -42.66 -1.93
N ILE A 37 -9.46 -42.72 -1.24
CA ILE A 37 -10.10 -41.55 -0.66
C ILE A 37 -9.18 -40.89 0.37
N THR A 38 -8.59 -41.67 1.29
CA THR A 38 -7.68 -41.11 2.30
C THR A 38 -6.40 -40.51 1.70
N ALA A 39 -5.84 -41.14 0.66
CA ALA A 39 -4.66 -40.64 -0.03
C ALA A 39 -4.97 -39.34 -0.80
N GLY A 40 -6.13 -39.28 -1.46
CA GLY A 40 -6.58 -38.08 -2.16
C GLY A 40 -6.80 -36.88 -1.22
N VAL A 41 -7.43 -37.12 -0.07
CA VAL A 41 -7.65 -36.07 0.94
C VAL A 41 -6.32 -35.61 1.56
N ALA A 42 -5.42 -36.52 1.88
CA ALA A 42 -4.11 -36.17 2.43
C ALA A 42 -3.27 -35.36 1.43
N ALA A 43 -3.22 -35.79 0.16
CA ALA A 43 -2.50 -35.08 -0.89
C ALA A 43 -3.06 -33.67 -1.12
N ALA A 44 -4.39 -33.51 -1.19
CA ALA A 44 -5.03 -32.21 -1.34
C ALA A 44 -4.80 -31.28 -0.13
N GLY A 45 -4.81 -31.83 1.09
CA GLY A 45 -4.53 -31.06 2.31
C GLY A 45 -3.09 -30.54 2.35
N ILE A 46 -2.12 -31.38 1.98
CA ILE A 46 -0.70 -31.00 1.95
C ILE A 46 -0.45 -29.94 0.87
N THR A 47 -0.95 -30.15 -0.35
CA THR A 47 -0.74 -29.18 -1.44
C THR A 47 -1.35 -27.82 -1.11
N ALA A 48 -2.58 -27.77 -0.60
CA ALA A 48 -3.22 -26.53 -0.17
C ALA A 48 -2.40 -25.81 0.91
N SER A 49 -1.88 -26.55 1.90
CA SER A 49 -1.08 -25.99 2.98
C SER A 49 0.26 -25.42 2.49
N THR A 50 0.94 -26.11 1.56
CA THR A 50 2.20 -25.62 0.98
C THR A 50 2.02 -24.37 0.14
N LEU A 51 0.91 -24.26 -0.61
CA LEU A 51 0.61 -23.08 -1.42
C LEU A 51 0.31 -21.85 -0.54
N LEU A 52 -0.47 -22.03 0.52
CA LEU A 52 -0.76 -20.95 1.48
C LEU A 52 0.51 -20.53 2.25
N TYR A 53 1.38 -21.47 2.60
CA TYR A 53 2.65 -21.15 3.25
C TYR A 53 3.59 -20.36 2.32
N ALA A 54 3.68 -20.72 1.04
CA ALA A 54 4.52 -20.02 0.08
C ALA A 54 4.12 -18.55 -0.10
N ASP A 55 2.82 -18.26 -0.15
CA ASP A 55 2.29 -16.88 -0.23
C ASP A 55 2.60 -16.06 1.03
N SER A 56 2.63 -16.71 2.20
CA SER A 56 2.97 -16.06 3.47
C SER A 56 4.44 -15.66 3.62
N LEU A 57 5.34 -16.14 2.74
CA LEU A 57 6.76 -15.80 2.78
C LEU A 57 7.05 -14.41 2.21
N THR A 58 6.16 -13.87 1.39
CA THR A 58 6.28 -12.53 0.80
C THR A 58 5.43 -11.52 1.55
N ALA A 59 6.02 -10.86 2.55
CA ALA A 59 5.41 -9.69 3.17
C ALA A 59 5.66 -8.46 2.28
N GLU A 60 4.66 -8.09 1.46
CA GLU A 60 4.63 -6.78 0.80
C GLU A 60 4.34 -5.69 1.86
N ALA A 61 5.35 -5.41 2.69
CA ALA A 61 5.21 -4.57 3.88
C ALA A 61 5.02 -3.08 3.56
N MET A 62 5.21 -2.69 2.30
CA MET A 62 5.24 -1.29 1.91
C MET A 62 4.43 -1.09 0.62
N THR A 63 3.25 -0.51 0.76
CA THR A 63 2.43 -0.11 -0.40
C THR A 63 2.99 1.17 -1.03
N ALA A 64 2.46 1.57 -2.19
CA ALA A 64 2.80 2.86 -2.79
C ALA A 64 2.46 4.06 -1.89
N ALA A 65 1.51 3.90 -0.96
CA ALA A 65 1.18 4.92 0.03
C ALA A 65 2.31 5.08 1.08
N GLU A 66 2.92 3.97 1.52
CA GLU A 66 3.99 3.97 2.51
C GLU A 66 5.35 4.40 1.93
N HIS A 67 5.63 4.01 0.68
CA HIS A 67 6.85 4.44 -0.02
C HIS A 67 6.83 5.93 -0.39
N GLY A 68 5.64 6.53 -0.45
CA GLY A 68 5.44 7.85 -1.03
C GLY A 68 5.62 7.84 -2.56
N LEU A 69 5.04 8.83 -3.22
CA LEU A 69 5.20 8.98 -4.66
C LEU A 69 6.60 9.51 -4.98
N HIS A 70 7.32 8.83 -5.89
CA HIS A 70 8.63 9.29 -6.35
C HIS A 70 8.54 10.70 -6.94
N ALA A 71 9.40 11.60 -6.45
CA ALA A 71 9.50 12.96 -6.97
C ALA A 71 9.98 12.95 -8.44
N PRO A 72 9.41 13.80 -9.31
CA PRO A 72 9.89 13.92 -10.67
C PRO A 72 11.25 14.63 -10.73
N ALA A 73 12.01 14.39 -11.81
CA ALA A 73 13.28 15.05 -12.05
C ALA A 73 13.07 16.47 -12.61
N TYR A 74 13.25 17.48 -11.77
CA TYR A 74 13.24 18.88 -12.20
C TYR A 74 14.59 19.31 -12.78
N ALA A 75 14.54 20.15 -13.81
CA ALA A 75 15.72 20.71 -14.46
C ALA A 75 16.29 21.90 -13.66
N TRP A 76 16.95 21.62 -12.53
CA TRP A 76 17.63 22.64 -11.72
C TRP A 76 18.83 23.23 -12.44
N SER A 77 19.12 24.51 -12.19
CA SER A 77 20.26 25.22 -12.78
C SER A 77 21.63 24.66 -12.40
N HIS A 78 21.70 23.79 -11.38
CA HIS A 78 22.92 23.23 -10.81
C HIS A 78 22.97 21.69 -10.90
N ASN A 79 22.27 21.10 -11.88
CA ASN A 79 22.26 19.64 -12.08
C ASN A 79 23.50 19.10 -12.82
N GLY A 80 24.22 19.95 -13.56
CA GLY A 80 25.37 19.54 -14.36
C GLY A 80 26.67 19.42 -13.53
N PRO A 81 27.66 18.64 -14.00
CA PRO A 81 28.92 18.40 -13.27
C PRO A 81 29.80 19.64 -13.09
N PHE A 82 29.57 20.68 -13.90
CA PHE A 82 30.31 21.94 -13.87
C PHE A 82 29.41 23.15 -13.60
N GLU A 83 28.13 22.93 -13.31
CA GLU A 83 27.20 24.01 -12.99
C GLU A 83 27.37 24.47 -11.54
N THR A 84 27.16 25.76 -11.30
CA THR A 84 27.23 26.35 -9.96
C THR A 84 25.84 26.74 -9.46
N PHE A 85 25.73 27.04 -8.18
CA PHE A 85 24.48 27.53 -7.61
C PHE A 85 24.13 28.93 -8.10
N ASP A 86 22.85 29.19 -8.37
CA ASP A 86 22.35 30.53 -8.61
C ASP A 86 22.28 31.31 -7.28
N HIS A 87 23.27 32.18 -7.05
CA HIS A 87 23.37 33.02 -5.87
C HIS A 87 22.18 33.99 -5.71
N ALA A 88 21.52 34.40 -6.79
CA ALA A 88 20.32 35.23 -6.73
C ALA A 88 19.12 34.42 -6.21
N SER A 89 19.00 33.15 -6.64
CA SER A 89 18.02 32.21 -6.09
C SER A 89 18.28 31.93 -4.61
N ILE A 90 19.53 31.72 -4.19
CA ILE A 90 19.88 31.53 -2.77
C ILE A 90 19.45 32.75 -1.94
N ARG A 91 19.68 33.98 -2.43
CA ARG A 91 19.29 35.21 -1.74
C ARG A 91 17.77 35.29 -1.53
N ARG A 92 16.97 34.99 -2.57
CA ARG A 92 15.50 34.96 -2.48
C ARG A 92 15.01 33.80 -1.60
N GLY A 93 15.64 32.63 -1.68
CA GLY A 93 15.31 31.48 -0.85
C GLY A 93 15.54 31.72 0.63
N TYR A 94 16.62 32.43 1.00
CA TYR A 94 16.85 32.83 2.38
C TYR A 94 15.77 33.79 2.89
N GLN A 95 15.26 34.69 2.04
CA GLN A 95 14.13 35.55 2.39
C GLN A 95 12.88 34.72 2.71
N VAL A 96 12.53 33.73 1.87
CA VAL A 96 11.40 32.81 2.13
C VAL A 96 11.61 32.03 3.43
N TYR A 97 12.82 31.52 3.68
CA TYR A 97 13.13 30.84 4.93
C TYR A 97 12.89 31.75 6.14
N ARG A 98 13.35 33.01 6.08
CA ARG A 98 13.22 33.98 7.17
C ARG A 98 11.77 34.43 7.40
N GLU A 99 10.99 34.59 6.34
CA GLU A 99 9.61 35.10 6.42
C GLU A 99 8.58 34.01 6.72
N VAL A 100 8.84 32.76 6.31
CA VAL A 100 7.87 31.65 6.37
C VAL A 100 8.33 30.52 7.28
N CYS A 101 9.54 29.99 7.06
CA CYS A 101 9.96 28.73 7.67
C CYS A 101 10.55 28.90 9.08
N ALA A 102 11.20 30.03 9.36
CA ALA A 102 11.93 30.29 10.59
C ALA A 102 11.03 30.33 11.85
N ALA A 103 9.70 30.40 11.68
CA ALA A 103 8.75 30.29 12.78
C ALA A 103 8.66 28.86 13.35
N CYS A 104 8.90 27.83 12.52
CA CYS A 104 8.71 26.43 12.88
C CYS A 104 9.99 25.58 12.78
N HIS A 105 10.94 25.95 11.90
CA HIS A 105 12.16 25.20 11.66
C HIS A 105 13.40 26.00 12.03
N SER A 106 14.34 25.37 12.76
CA SER A 106 15.65 25.94 13.06
C SER A 106 16.67 25.64 11.96
N LEU A 107 17.74 26.44 11.90
CA LEU A 107 18.83 26.31 10.93
C LEU A 107 20.18 26.48 11.66
N ASP A 108 20.38 25.73 12.74
CA ASP A 108 21.48 25.97 13.69
C ASP A 108 22.88 25.71 13.12
N ARG A 109 22.96 24.98 12.01
CA ARG A 109 24.23 24.59 11.36
C ARG A 109 24.70 25.58 10.30
N VAL A 110 23.92 26.64 10.04
CA VAL A 110 24.28 27.70 9.08
C VAL A 110 24.51 29.00 9.85
N ALA A 111 25.78 29.36 10.00
CA ALA A 111 26.16 30.60 10.65
C ALA A 111 26.03 31.80 9.70
N TRP A 112 25.69 32.98 10.20
CA TRP A 112 25.58 34.20 9.38
C TRP A 112 26.81 34.46 8.50
N ARG A 113 28.01 34.16 9.03
CA ARG A 113 29.28 34.33 8.33
C ARG A 113 29.38 33.56 7.00
N THR A 114 28.68 32.43 6.86
CA THR A 114 28.73 31.61 5.63
C THR A 114 27.86 32.18 4.51
N LEU A 115 26.95 33.11 4.83
CA LEU A 115 26.11 33.79 3.84
C LEU A 115 26.80 35.03 3.25
N VAL A 116 27.79 35.57 3.95
CA VAL A 116 28.57 36.73 3.52
C VAL A 116 29.46 36.35 2.33
N GLY A 117 29.37 37.10 1.23
CA GLY A 117 30.08 36.80 -0.01
C GLY A 117 29.44 35.69 -0.85
N VAL A 118 28.45 34.97 -0.32
CA VAL A 118 27.61 34.03 -1.07
C VAL A 118 26.33 34.71 -1.50
N SER A 119 25.44 35.05 -0.57
CA SER A 119 24.14 35.66 -0.90
C SER A 119 23.97 37.05 -0.31
N HIS A 120 24.73 37.40 0.73
CA HIS A 120 24.64 38.67 1.46
C HIS A 120 26.00 39.38 1.49
N HIS A 121 25.98 40.69 1.65
CA HIS A 121 27.20 41.46 1.91
C HIS A 121 27.41 41.60 3.43
N GLN A 122 28.66 41.79 3.84
CA GLN A 122 28.96 42.12 5.22
C GLN A 122 28.43 43.53 5.52
N ARG A 123 27.42 43.66 6.39
CA ARG A 123 27.16 44.96 7.02
C ARG A 123 28.19 45.16 8.13
N ARG A 124 28.97 46.25 8.03
CA ARG A 124 29.71 46.76 9.18
C ARG A 124 28.69 47.27 10.18
N GLY A 125 28.72 46.73 11.39
CA GLY A 125 27.86 47.18 12.48
C GLY A 125 28.22 48.61 12.87
N SER A 126 27.19 49.42 13.14
CA SER A 126 27.24 50.62 13.99
C SER A 126 27.24 50.22 15.45
#